data_AF-A0A2E8CYC4-F1
#
_entry.id   AF-A0A2E8CYC4-F1
#
_cell.length_a   1.000
_cell.length_b   1.000
_cell.length_c   1.000
_cell.angle_alpha   90.00
_cell.angle_beta   90.00
_cell.angle_gamma   90.00
#
_symmetry.space_group_name_H-M   'P 1'
#
loop_
_entity.id
_entity.type
_entity.pdbx_description
1 polymer ?
#
loop_
_entity_poly.entity_id
_entity_poly.type
_entity_poly.pdbx_seq_one_letter_code
_entity_poly.pdbx_strand_id
1 'polypeptide(L)'
;MAKLFGAKKSARYFSWEMKPLTKSQRAKLTKPGRDCRLATHRLVWRFDAAAQEEDEQYDGYSALVTTVPRTSVDALFTKLKEQNQVEHVNSRFKGPLAVRPVYLHSPRRVESLTFVMMIALLLYFLLQRLYRRAVPAAASLKEKRTTAETLLKSFWSYTVLLHRHRLGRIIQPTLLKPLQRQILQRLHFPTPAQLLSRRVPAVPD
;
A
#
# COMPACT_ATOMS: atom_id res chain seq x y z
N MET A 1 -23.62 29.35 12.02
CA MET A 1 -23.89 28.30 13.02
C MET A 1 -22.76 27.28 13.00
N ALA A 2 -22.05 27.10 14.12
CA ALA A 2 -20.93 26.15 14.22
C ALA A 2 -21.44 24.71 14.03
N LYS A 3 -20.86 23.95 13.10
CA LYS A 3 -21.24 22.55 12.83
C LYS A 3 -20.84 21.67 14.03
N LEU A 4 -21.75 21.47 14.98
CA LEU A 4 -21.55 20.59 16.14
C LEU A 4 -21.10 19.18 15.73
N PHE A 5 -21.58 18.68 14.58
CA PHE A 5 -21.25 17.37 14.02
C PHE A 5 -20.15 17.39 12.92
N GLY A 6 -19.50 18.55 12.72
CA GLY A 6 -18.47 18.72 11.69
C GLY A 6 -19.00 18.59 10.26
N ALA A 7 -18.10 18.33 9.30
CA ALA A 7 -18.42 18.21 7.87
C ALA A 7 -18.73 16.77 7.41
N LYS A 8 -19.00 15.85 8.35
CA LYS A 8 -19.30 14.46 8.02
C LYS A 8 -20.65 14.36 7.31
N LYS A 9 -20.75 13.49 6.29
CA LYS A 9 -22.03 13.23 5.59
C LYS A 9 -23.14 12.82 6.55
N SER A 10 -22.81 12.09 7.62
CA SER A 10 -23.76 11.68 8.65
C SER A 10 -24.42 12.84 9.40
N ALA A 11 -23.84 14.05 9.39
CA ALA A 11 -24.44 15.22 10.03
C ALA A 11 -25.82 15.59 9.44
N ARG A 12 -26.15 15.13 8.23
CA ARG A 12 -27.45 15.35 7.59
C ARG A 12 -28.63 14.68 8.33
N TYR A 13 -28.36 13.60 9.07
CA TYR A 13 -29.37 12.86 9.82
C TYR A 13 -29.65 13.43 11.22
N PHE A 14 -28.87 14.42 11.65
CA PHE A 14 -28.95 14.96 13.00
C PHE A 14 -29.33 16.44 12.96
N SER A 15 -30.51 16.76 13.49
CA SER A 15 -30.85 18.13 13.84
C SER A 15 -30.57 18.37 15.31
N TRP A 16 -30.13 19.58 15.65
CA TRP A 16 -29.86 19.94 17.04
C TRP A 16 -30.22 21.39 17.32
N GLU A 17 -30.58 21.64 18.56
CA GLU A 17 -30.96 22.95 19.07
C GLU A 17 -30.41 23.11 20.50
N MET A 18 -29.91 24.30 20.80
CA MET A 18 -29.50 24.67 22.16
C MET A 18 -30.66 25.38 22.85
N LYS A 19 -31.38 24.65 23.70
CA LYS A 19 -32.51 25.21 24.45
C LYS A 19 -32.02 25.86 25.74
N PRO A 20 -32.38 27.11 26.06
CA PRO A 20 -31.97 27.73 27.31
C PRO A 20 -32.59 26.98 28.51
N LEU A 21 -31.80 26.78 29.55
CA LEU A 21 -32.29 26.17 30.80
C LEU A 21 -33.13 27.17 31.58
N THR A 22 -34.31 26.74 32.04
CA THR A 22 -35.17 27.58 32.89
C THR A 22 -34.57 27.79 34.28
N LYS A 23 -35.00 28.85 35.00
CA LYS A 23 -34.49 29.17 36.34
C LYS A 23 -34.59 27.99 37.32
N SER A 24 -35.70 27.24 37.27
CA SER A 24 -35.91 26.04 38.08
C SER A 24 -34.94 24.89 37.74
N GLN A 25 -34.63 24.70 36.46
CA GLN A 25 -33.68 23.68 36.01
C GLN A 25 -32.24 24.03 36.39
N ARG A 26 -31.85 25.31 36.33
CA ARG A 26 -30.52 25.78 36.77
C ARG A 26 -30.32 25.62 38.28
N ALA A 27 -31.36 25.83 39.08
CA ALA A 27 -31.31 25.67 40.54
C ALA A 27 -31.09 24.21 40.98
N LYS A 28 -31.45 23.23 40.13
CA LYS A 28 -31.25 21.80 40.37
C LYS A 28 -29.86 21.28 39.91
N LEU A 29 -29.03 22.13 39.31
CA LEU A 29 -27.69 21.73 38.87
C LEU A 29 -26.74 21.66 40.06
N THR A 30 -25.94 20.60 40.13
CA THR A 30 -24.83 20.48 41.07
C THR A 30 -23.84 21.62 40.86
N LYS A 31 -23.26 22.14 41.96
CA LYS A 31 -22.21 23.17 41.85
C LYS A 31 -21.08 22.63 40.97
N PRO A 32 -20.68 23.35 39.93
CA PRO A 32 -19.58 22.91 39.08
C PRO A 32 -18.28 22.87 39.87
N GLY A 33 -17.35 22.01 39.44
CA GLY A 33 -15.99 21.97 39.99
C GLY A 33 -15.24 23.29 39.79
N ARG A 34 -14.06 23.42 40.42
CA ARG A 34 -13.20 24.60 40.29
C ARG A 34 -12.96 24.91 38.80
N ASP A 35 -13.09 26.18 38.43
CA ASP A 35 -12.93 26.73 37.07
C ASP A 35 -13.98 26.33 36.01
N CYS A 36 -15.11 25.74 36.42
CA CYS A 36 -16.21 25.42 35.50
C CYS A 36 -17.40 26.38 35.64
N ARG A 37 -17.94 26.85 34.50
CA ARG A 37 -19.17 27.67 34.46
C ARG A 37 -20.42 26.78 34.56
N LEU A 38 -21.46 27.27 35.23
CA LEU A 38 -22.78 26.64 35.25
C LEU A 38 -23.36 26.55 33.83
N ALA A 39 -23.90 25.39 33.48
CA ALA A 39 -24.55 25.19 32.18
C ALA A 39 -25.76 26.13 32.02
N THR A 40 -25.79 26.89 30.92
CA THR A 40 -26.85 27.87 30.63
C THR A 40 -27.89 27.35 29.65
N HIS A 41 -27.51 26.36 28.83
CA HIS A 41 -28.30 25.77 27.76
C HIS A 41 -28.19 24.25 27.83
N ARG A 42 -29.22 23.56 27.33
CA ARG A 42 -29.25 22.12 27.11
C ARG A 42 -29.21 21.86 25.60
N LEU A 43 -28.31 20.98 25.19
CA LEU A 43 -28.33 20.44 23.84
C LEU A 43 -29.48 19.46 23.70
N VAL A 44 -30.40 19.73 22.78
CA VAL A 44 -31.43 18.79 22.34
C VAL A 44 -31.08 18.41 20.91
N TRP A 45 -31.03 17.13 20.64
CA TRP A 45 -30.80 16.61 19.29
C TRP A 45 -31.93 15.67 18.91
N ARG A 46 -32.14 15.54 17.59
CA ARG A 46 -33.09 14.61 17.01
C ARG A 46 -32.39 13.89 15.86
N PHE A 47 -32.68 12.61 15.77
CA PHE A 47 -32.25 11.77 14.66
C PHE A 47 -33.42 11.61 13.69
N ASP A 48 -33.14 11.86 12.42
CA ASP A 48 -34.09 11.66 11.33
C ASP A 48 -33.93 10.25 10.78
N ALA A 49 -34.71 9.32 11.33
CA ALA A 49 -34.71 7.92 10.91
C ALA A 49 -35.26 7.74 9.48
N ALA A 50 -36.19 8.59 9.04
CA ALA A 50 -36.75 8.52 7.69
C ALA A 50 -35.69 8.91 6.65
N ALA A 51 -34.90 9.96 6.92
CA ALA A 51 -33.80 10.35 6.04
C ALA A 51 -32.68 9.29 5.97
N GLN A 52 -32.42 8.56 7.06
CA GLN A 52 -31.51 7.42 7.04
C GLN A 52 -32.08 6.29 6.17
N GLU A 53 -33.34 5.91 6.38
CA GLU A 53 -33.99 4.81 5.67
C GLU A 53 -34.09 5.07 4.16
N GLU A 54 -34.30 6.33 3.75
CA GLU A 54 -34.26 6.71 2.34
C GLU A 54 -32.86 6.56 1.73
N ASP A 55 -31.79 6.97 2.43
CA ASP A 55 -30.42 6.78 1.96
C ASP A 55 -29.99 5.31 1.97
N GLU A 56 -30.46 4.50 2.93
CA GLU A 56 -30.17 3.05 2.99
C GLU A 56 -30.64 2.31 1.74
N GLN A 57 -31.72 2.77 1.09
CA GLN A 57 -32.18 2.21 -0.17
C GLN A 57 -31.13 2.34 -1.29
N TYR A 58 -30.20 3.28 -1.17
CA TYR A 58 -29.13 3.50 -2.15
C TYR A 58 -27.77 2.98 -1.67
N ASP A 59 -27.69 2.40 -0.48
CA ASP A 59 -26.44 1.81 0.00
C ASP A 59 -26.07 0.58 -0.83
N GLY A 60 -24.79 0.50 -1.23
CA GLY A 60 -24.26 -0.57 -2.06
C GLY A 60 -24.38 -0.35 -3.58
N TYR A 61 -25.15 0.64 -4.04
CA TYR A 61 -25.14 1.03 -5.45
C TYR A 61 -23.85 1.77 -5.81
N SER A 62 -23.19 1.35 -6.88
CA SER A 62 -21.99 2.00 -7.41
C SER A 62 -22.25 2.50 -8.82
N ALA A 63 -22.22 3.82 -9.02
CA ALA A 63 -22.32 4.42 -10.35
C ALA A 63 -20.94 4.41 -11.04
N LEU A 64 -20.85 3.78 -12.20
CA LEU A 64 -19.65 3.82 -13.06
C LEU A 64 -19.93 4.74 -14.26
N VAL A 65 -19.13 5.78 -14.40
CA VAL A 65 -19.14 6.65 -15.59
C VAL A 65 -17.90 6.32 -16.44
N THR A 66 -18.09 6.02 -17.73
CA THR A 66 -17.00 5.64 -18.64
C THR A 66 -17.20 6.26 -20.02
N THR A 67 -16.09 6.60 -20.68
CA THR A 67 -16.06 7.04 -22.09
C THR A 67 -15.84 5.88 -23.06
N VAL A 68 -15.63 4.66 -22.55
CA VAL A 68 -15.37 3.48 -23.37
C VAL A 68 -16.67 3.03 -24.06
N PRO A 69 -16.68 2.81 -25.39
CA PRO A 69 -17.86 2.36 -26.11
C PRO A 69 -18.30 0.95 -25.68
N ARG A 70 -19.59 0.63 -25.86
CA ARG A 70 -20.31 -0.58 -25.43
C ARG A 70 -19.41 -1.80 -25.19
N THR A 71 -18.95 -1.93 -23.96
CA THR A 71 -18.19 -3.07 -23.43
C THR A 71 -19.07 -3.78 -22.39
N SER A 72 -18.81 -5.06 -22.11
CA SER A 72 -19.54 -5.75 -21.05
C SER A 72 -19.35 -5.05 -19.70
N VAL A 73 -20.43 -4.99 -18.91
CA VAL A 73 -20.42 -4.37 -17.58
C VAL A 73 -19.38 -5.03 -16.68
N ASP A 74 -19.24 -6.37 -16.77
CA ASP A 74 -18.24 -7.12 -15.99
C ASP A 74 -16.80 -6.75 -16.35
N ALA A 75 -16.49 -6.54 -17.63
CA ALA A 75 -15.16 -6.13 -18.03
C ALA A 75 -14.84 -4.70 -17.56
N LEU A 76 -15.82 -3.79 -17.64
CA LEU A 76 -15.70 -2.43 -17.12
C LEU A 76 -15.51 -2.42 -15.60
N PHE A 77 -16.30 -3.21 -14.88
CA PHE A 77 -16.20 -3.34 -13.43
C PHE A 77 -14.86 -3.96 -13.00
N THR A 78 -14.40 -4.99 -13.71
CA THR A 78 -13.08 -5.60 -13.48
C THR A 78 -11.98 -4.57 -13.66
N LYS A 79 -12.04 -3.78 -14.75
CA LYS A 79 -11.09 -2.69 -15.01
C LYS A 79 -11.11 -1.61 -13.93
N LEU A 80 -12.28 -1.23 -13.42
CA LEU A 80 -12.39 -0.31 -12.29
C LEU A 80 -11.70 -0.90 -11.06
N LYS A 81 -11.97 -2.16 -10.71
CA LYS A 81 -11.34 -2.82 -9.56
C LYS A 81 -9.83 -2.96 -9.69
N GLU A 82 -9.30 -3.04 -10.92
CA GLU A 82 -7.87 -3.01 -11.17
C GLU A 82 -7.21 -1.67 -10.80
N GLN A 83 -7.96 -0.56 -10.68
CA GLN A 83 -7.41 0.73 -10.24
C GLN A 83 -6.81 0.68 -8.83
N ASN A 84 -7.35 -0.18 -7.94
CA ASN A 84 -6.80 -0.41 -6.61
C ASN A 84 -5.33 -0.86 -6.65
N GLN A 85 -4.86 -1.43 -7.77
CA GLN A 85 -3.46 -1.77 -7.94
C GLN A 85 -2.56 -0.53 -7.84
N VAL A 86 -3.01 0.63 -8.33
CA VAL A 86 -2.26 1.90 -8.26
C VAL A 86 -2.16 2.39 -6.82
N GLU A 87 -3.23 2.27 -6.03
CA GLU A 87 -3.21 2.62 -4.60
C GLU A 87 -2.25 1.72 -3.82
N HIS A 88 -2.30 0.41 -4.10
CA HIS A 88 -1.34 -0.55 -3.53
C HIS A 88 0.10 -0.25 -3.95
N VAL A 89 0.33 0.18 -5.20
CA VAL A 89 1.64 0.61 -5.70
C VAL A 89 2.14 1.85 -4.94
N ASN A 90 1.29 2.85 -4.74
CA ASN A 90 1.63 4.07 -4.00
C ASN A 90 1.92 3.78 -2.50
N SER A 91 1.14 2.89 -1.90
CA SER A 91 1.42 2.39 -0.54
C SER A 91 2.75 1.63 -0.49
N ARG A 92 3.06 0.80 -1.50
CA ARG A 92 4.36 0.10 -1.61
C ARG A 92 5.55 1.05 -1.78
N PHE A 93 5.36 2.14 -2.53
CA PHE A 93 6.35 3.20 -2.67
C PHE A 93 6.68 3.83 -1.32
N LYS A 94 5.67 4.07 -0.49
CA LYS A 94 5.85 4.64 0.86
C LYS A 94 6.38 3.64 1.90
N GLY A 95 6.06 2.35 1.77
CA GLY A 95 6.35 1.31 2.76
C GLY A 95 7.62 0.47 2.51
N PRO A 96 7.57 -0.63 1.74
CA PRO A 96 8.66 -1.59 1.53
C PRO A 96 9.90 -1.04 0.81
N LEU A 97 9.77 -0.01 -0.03
CA LEU A 97 10.95 0.73 -0.52
C LEU A 97 11.59 1.60 0.56
N ALA A 98 10.92 1.73 1.72
CA ALA A 98 11.36 2.39 2.93
C ALA A 98 12.12 3.65 2.61
N VAL A 99 11.44 4.60 1.96
CA VAL A 99 11.94 5.95 1.71
C VAL A 99 12.25 6.55 3.08
N ARG A 100 13.43 6.25 3.62
CA ARG A 100 13.97 6.92 4.77
C ARG A 100 14.03 8.40 4.37
N PRO A 101 13.58 9.33 5.22
CA PRO A 101 13.74 10.74 4.93
C PRO A 101 15.24 11.01 4.80
N VAL A 102 15.72 11.06 3.55
CA VAL A 102 17.04 11.57 3.23
C VAL A 102 16.85 13.08 3.20
N TYR A 103 17.49 13.79 4.13
CA TYR A 103 17.49 15.25 4.10
C TYR A 103 18.25 15.71 2.86
N LEU A 104 17.52 16.05 1.81
CA LEU A 104 18.07 16.57 0.57
C LEU A 104 17.95 18.09 0.58
N HIS A 105 19.09 18.77 0.57
CA HIS A 105 19.18 20.22 0.70
C HIS A 105 18.65 21.03 -0.50
N SER A 106 18.38 20.39 -1.65
CA SER A 106 17.91 21.10 -2.85
C SER A 106 16.73 20.38 -3.51
N PRO A 107 15.76 21.13 -4.08
CA PRO A 107 14.62 20.56 -4.81
C PRO A 107 15.05 19.60 -5.93
N ARG A 108 16.10 19.95 -6.68
CA ARG A 108 16.65 19.12 -7.76
C ARG A 108 17.09 17.73 -7.29
N ARG A 109 17.68 17.62 -6.09
CA ARG A 109 18.05 16.32 -5.52
C ARG A 109 16.82 15.51 -5.13
N VAL A 110 15.78 16.16 -4.60
CA VAL A 110 14.50 15.50 -4.27
C VAL A 110 13.88 14.92 -5.53
N GLU A 111 13.76 15.71 -6.60
CA GLU A 111 13.23 15.26 -7.90
C GLU A 111 14.02 14.07 -8.45
N SER A 112 15.35 14.14 -8.42
CA SER A 112 16.22 13.06 -8.89
C SER A 112 16.02 11.78 -8.08
N LEU A 113 15.92 11.88 -6.76
CA LEU A 113 15.67 10.72 -5.90
C LEU A 113 14.29 10.11 -6.18
N THR A 114 13.26 10.94 -6.33
CA THR A 114 11.91 10.48 -6.68
C THR A 114 11.92 9.74 -8.02
N PHE A 115 12.61 10.27 -9.03
CA PHE A 115 12.74 9.63 -10.34
C PHE A 115 13.44 8.26 -10.26
N VAL A 116 14.58 8.17 -9.56
CA VAL A 116 15.29 6.90 -9.34
C VAL A 116 14.38 5.90 -8.59
N MET A 117 13.61 6.37 -7.61
CA MET A 117 12.67 5.53 -6.88
C MET A 117 11.53 5.01 -7.77
N MET A 118 11.04 5.83 -8.71
CA MET A 118 10.06 5.38 -9.71
C MET A 118 10.65 4.30 -10.63
N ILE A 119 11.90 4.43 -11.06
CA ILE A 119 12.60 3.40 -11.84
C ILE A 119 12.74 2.11 -11.02
N ALA A 120 13.17 2.21 -9.76
CA ALA A 120 13.29 1.05 -8.87
C ALA A 120 11.95 0.33 -8.70
N LEU A 121 10.86 1.08 -8.51
CA LEU A 121 9.51 0.54 -8.40
C LEU A 121 9.05 -0.13 -9.71
N LEU A 122 9.37 0.48 -10.86
CA LEU A 122 9.10 -0.12 -12.17
C LEU A 122 9.81 -1.46 -12.31
N LEU A 123 11.12 -1.52 -12.04
CA LEU A 123 11.91 -2.76 -12.09
C LEU A 123 11.35 -3.82 -11.14
N TYR A 124 10.93 -3.41 -9.95
CA TYR A 124 10.31 -4.28 -8.95
C TYR A 124 9.00 -4.91 -9.47
N PHE A 125 8.13 -4.14 -10.14
CA PHE A 125 6.92 -4.70 -10.75
C PHE A 125 7.20 -5.51 -12.00
N LEU A 126 8.20 -5.14 -12.81
CA LEU A 126 8.63 -5.93 -13.96
C LEU A 126 9.11 -7.31 -13.52
N LEU A 127 9.94 -7.40 -12.48
CA LEU A 127 10.39 -8.67 -11.90
C LEU A 127 9.20 -9.53 -11.46
N GLN A 128 8.26 -8.94 -10.73
CA GLN A 128 7.04 -9.63 -10.29
C GLN A 128 6.21 -10.12 -11.49
N ARG A 129 6.04 -9.30 -12.53
CA ARG A 129 5.28 -9.61 -13.73
C ARG A 129 5.92 -10.74 -14.54
N LEU A 130 7.24 -10.68 -14.73
CA LEU A 130 8.00 -11.71 -15.43
C LEU A 130 7.88 -13.07 -14.72
N TYR A 131 8.05 -13.07 -13.40
CA TYR A 131 7.88 -14.30 -12.62
C TYR A 131 6.47 -14.88 -12.77
N ARG A 132 5.42 -14.08 -12.54
CA ARG A 132 4.03 -14.54 -12.61
C ARG A 132 3.61 -15.01 -14.01
N ARG A 133 4.19 -14.46 -15.07
CA ARG A 133 3.98 -14.92 -16.45
C ARG A 133 4.56 -16.31 -16.71
N ALA A 134 5.67 -16.65 -16.05
CA ALA A 134 6.32 -17.95 -16.16
C ALA A 134 5.73 -19.02 -15.20
N VAL A 135 4.78 -18.64 -14.33
CA VAL A 135 4.13 -19.58 -13.40
C VAL A 135 3.05 -20.39 -14.13
N PRO A 136 3.08 -21.74 -14.09
CA PRO A 136 2.07 -22.58 -14.73
C PRO A 136 0.66 -22.36 -14.17
N ALA A 137 -0.36 -22.63 -14.99
CA ALA A 137 -1.76 -22.52 -14.57
C ALA A 137 -2.12 -23.47 -13.40
N ALA A 138 -1.45 -24.63 -13.29
CA ALA A 138 -1.62 -25.59 -12.20
C ALA A 138 -0.91 -25.21 -10.88
N ALA A 139 -0.11 -24.14 -10.87
CA ALA A 139 0.63 -23.73 -9.69
C ALA A 139 -0.28 -23.22 -8.57
N SER A 140 0.22 -23.30 -7.33
CA SER A 140 -0.49 -22.83 -6.14
C SER A 140 -0.82 -21.33 -6.21
N LEU A 141 -1.89 -20.93 -5.52
CA LEU A 141 -2.28 -19.51 -5.40
C LEU A 141 -1.14 -18.66 -4.82
N LYS A 142 -0.33 -19.22 -3.91
CA LYS A 142 0.84 -18.56 -3.32
C LYS A 142 1.88 -18.21 -4.39
N GLU A 143 2.17 -19.12 -5.32
CA GLU A 143 3.11 -18.86 -6.42
C GLU A 143 2.57 -17.78 -7.37
N LYS A 144 1.28 -17.87 -7.74
CA LYS A 144 0.62 -16.89 -8.61
C LYS A 144 0.58 -15.48 -7.99
N ARG A 145 0.49 -15.38 -6.66
CA ARG A 145 0.46 -14.11 -5.91
C ARG A 145 1.83 -13.66 -5.40
N THR A 146 2.90 -14.40 -5.68
CA THR A 146 4.25 -14.07 -5.22
C THR A 146 4.64 -12.66 -5.66
N THR A 147 5.25 -11.89 -4.75
CA THR A 147 5.68 -10.51 -4.98
C THR A 147 7.18 -10.44 -5.22
N ALA A 148 7.67 -9.35 -5.83
CA ALA A 148 9.12 -9.17 -6.01
C ALA A 148 9.88 -9.14 -4.67
N GLU A 149 9.30 -8.63 -3.59
CA GLU A 149 9.89 -8.71 -2.24
C GLU A 149 10.05 -10.16 -1.78
N THR A 150 9.03 -11.02 -1.96
CA THR A 150 9.17 -12.44 -1.64
C THR A 150 10.28 -13.10 -2.46
N LEU A 151 10.38 -12.75 -3.75
CA LEU A 151 11.45 -13.24 -4.62
C LEU A 151 12.82 -12.79 -4.09
N LEU A 152 13.02 -11.50 -3.84
CA LEU A 152 14.29 -10.95 -3.36
C LEU A 152 14.66 -11.49 -1.97
N LYS A 153 13.70 -11.60 -1.05
CA LYS A 153 13.89 -12.18 0.29
C LYS A 153 14.37 -13.64 0.22
N SER A 154 13.98 -14.40 -0.80
CA SER A 154 14.46 -15.78 -0.97
C SER A 154 15.97 -15.87 -1.22
N PHE A 155 16.60 -14.77 -1.65
CA PHE A 155 18.05 -14.65 -1.87
C PHE A 155 18.78 -13.86 -0.79
N TRP A 156 18.11 -13.36 0.26
CA TRP A 156 18.79 -12.55 1.29
C TRP A 156 19.93 -13.26 2.01
N SER A 157 19.85 -14.58 2.17
CA SER A 157 20.89 -15.41 2.78
C SER A 157 21.83 -16.06 1.75
N TYR A 158 21.67 -15.75 0.46
CA TYR A 158 22.57 -16.27 -0.56
C TYR A 158 23.94 -15.60 -0.43
N THR A 159 24.99 -16.41 -0.33
CA THR A 159 26.36 -15.93 -0.06
C THR A 159 27.29 -16.31 -1.21
N VAL A 160 28.29 -15.48 -1.45
CA VAL A 160 29.40 -15.78 -2.37
C VAL A 160 30.68 -15.77 -1.54
N LEU A 161 31.44 -16.86 -1.60
CA LEU A 161 32.69 -17.01 -0.88
C LEU A 161 33.81 -16.33 -1.67
N LEU A 162 34.63 -15.55 -0.97
CA LEU A 162 35.78 -14.83 -1.52
C LEU A 162 37.04 -15.32 -0.81
N HIS A 163 37.82 -16.15 -1.49
CA HIS A 163 39.11 -16.61 -1.00
C HIS A 163 40.20 -15.67 -1.54
N ARG A 164 40.95 -15.02 -0.65
CA ARG A 164 42.10 -14.20 -1.02
C ARG A 164 43.37 -15.03 -0.91
N HIS A 165 44.07 -15.19 -2.03
CA HIS A 165 45.40 -15.78 -2.10
C HIS A 165 46.46 -14.72 -2.38
N ARG A 166 47.75 -15.07 -2.17
CA ARG A 166 48.89 -14.21 -2.51
C ARG A 166 48.91 -13.80 -3.99
N LEU A 167 48.34 -14.62 -4.88
CA LEU A 167 48.32 -14.44 -6.33
C LEU A 167 46.99 -13.90 -6.88
N GLY A 168 45.94 -13.71 -6.05
CA GLY A 168 44.66 -13.24 -6.55
C GLY A 168 43.45 -13.50 -5.65
N ARG A 169 42.25 -13.32 -6.21
CA ARG A 169 40.97 -13.56 -5.53
C ARG A 169 40.20 -14.65 -6.26
N ILE A 170 39.82 -15.70 -5.54
CA ILE A 170 38.94 -16.76 -6.04
C ILE A 170 37.54 -16.50 -5.51
N ILE A 171 36.57 -16.43 -6.42
CA ILE A 171 35.16 -16.19 -6.10
C ILE A 171 34.39 -17.47 -6.33
N GLN A 172 33.77 -18.01 -5.28
CA GLN A 172 33.01 -19.26 -5.34
C GLN A 172 31.55 -19.03 -4.91
N PRO A 173 30.56 -19.34 -5.77
CA PRO A 173 29.16 -19.25 -5.41
C PRO A 173 28.75 -20.42 -4.49
N THR A 174 27.90 -20.17 -3.48
CA THR A 174 27.31 -21.28 -2.72
C THR A 174 26.24 -22.00 -3.53
N LEU A 175 25.94 -23.25 -3.14
CA LEU A 175 24.86 -24.03 -3.73
C LEU A 175 23.50 -23.33 -3.58
N LEU A 176 22.72 -23.30 -4.66
CA LEU A 176 21.37 -22.75 -4.66
C LEU A 176 20.39 -23.71 -4.02
N LYS A 177 19.54 -23.20 -3.11
CA LYS A 177 18.38 -23.94 -2.59
C LYS A 177 17.38 -24.25 -3.73
N PRO A 178 16.54 -25.30 -3.62
CA PRO A 178 15.58 -25.66 -4.66
C PRO A 178 14.69 -24.50 -5.11
N LEU A 179 14.16 -23.73 -4.16
CA LEU A 179 13.34 -22.54 -4.43
C LEU A 179 14.11 -21.46 -5.20
N GLN A 180 15.36 -21.18 -4.82
CA GLN A 180 16.20 -20.19 -5.50
C GLN A 180 16.48 -20.60 -6.95
N ARG A 181 16.78 -21.89 -7.17
CA ARG A 181 16.99 -22.45 -8.51
C ARG A 181 15.73 -22.34 -9.37
N GLN A 182 14.58 -22.70 -8.82
CA GLN A 182 13.28 -22.58 -9.50
C GLN A 182 12.97 -21.13 -9.88
N ILE A 183 13.25 -20.16 -9.00
CA ILE A 183 13.04 -18.74 -9.29
C ILE A 183 13.92 -18.28 -10.44
N LEU A 184 15.22 -18.59 -10.42
CA LEU A 184 16.14 -18.23 -11.51
C LEU A 184 15.74 -18.88 -12.84
N GLN A 185 15.34 -20.16 -12.81
CA GLN A 185 14.86 -20.86 -14.00
C GLN A 185 13.60 -20.21 -14.59
N ARG A 186 12.59 -19.89 -13.77
CA ARG A 186 11.37 -19.20 -14.22
C ARG A 186 11.64 -17.83 -14.81
N LEU A 187 12.61 -17.11 -14.24
CA LEU A 187 13.03 -15.79 -14.73
C LEU A 187 13.99 -15.88 -15.92
N HIS A 188 14.42 -17.07 -16.33
CA HIS A 188 15.47 -17.30 -17.32
C HIS A 188 16.76 -16.55 -16.99
N PHE A 189 17.06 -16.41 -15.70
CA PHE A 189 18.26 -15.75 -15.22
C PHE A 189 19.41 -16.78 -15.09
N PRO A 190 20.63 -16.40 -15.49
CA PRO A 190 21.80 -17.25 -15.30
C PRO A 190 22.05 -17.50 -13.82
N THR A 191 22.57 -18.67 -13.49
CA THR A 191 22.97 -18.97 -12.11
C THR A 191 24.18 -18.13 -11.71
N PRO A 192 24.42 -17.88 -10.42
CA PRO A 192 25.63 -17.19 -9.97
C PRO A 192 26.92 -17.85 -10.46
N ALA A 193 26.97 -19.18 -10.55
CA ALA A 193 28.10 -19.90 -11.13
C ALA A 193 28.31 -19.58 -12.62
N GLN A 194 27.23 -19.56 -13.41
CA GLN A 194 27.28 -19.18 -14.83
C GLN A 194 27.65 -17.70 -15.03
N LEU A 195 27.23 -16.82 -14.13
CA LEU A 195 27.60 -15.40 -14.17
C LEU A 195 29.08 -15.20 -13.86
N LEU A 196 29.60 -15.92 -12.84
CA LEU A 196 31.00 -15.84 -12.44
C LEU A 196 31.93 -16.41 -13.51
N SER A 197 31.60 -17.56 -14.11
CA SER A 197 32.42 -18.14 -15.18
C SER A 197 32.52 -17.26 -16.43
N ARG A 198 31.51 -16.43 -16.70
CA ARG A 198 31.53 -15.47 -17.81
C ARG A 198 32.35 -14.22 -17.53
N ARG A 199 32.54 -13.85 -16.26
CA ARG A 199 33.11 -12.54 -15.86
C ARG A 199 34.47 -12.65 -15.19
N VAL A 200 34.83 -13.81 -14.66
CA VAL A 200 36.09 -14.05 -13.97
C VAL A 200 36.88 -15.06 -14.81
N PRO A 201 38.14 -14.77 -15.20
CA PRO A 201 38.98 -15.73 -15.89
C PRO A 201 39.15 -16.98 -15.04
N ALA A 202 39.10 -18.15 -15.68
CA ALA A 202 39.38 -19.41 -15.02
C ALA A 202 40.78 -19.34 -14.38
N VAL A 203 40.91 -19.86 -13.17
CA VAL A 203 42.22 -20.04 -12.54
C VAL A 203 42.98 -21.02 -13.44
N PRO A 204 44.17 -20.67 -13.98
CA PRO A 204 44.99 -21.64 -14.68
C PRO A 204 45.41 -22.73 -13.69
N ASP A 205 45.21 -23.99 -14.10
CA ASP A 205 45.58 -25.20 -13.34
C ASP A 205 47.08 -25.25 -13.00
#